data_AF-A0A955TG14-F1
#
_entry.id   AF-A0A955TG14-F1
#
_cell.length_a   1.000
_cell.length_b   1.000
_cell.length_c   1.000
_cell.angle_alpha   90.00
_cell.angle_beta   90.00
_cell.angle_gamma   90.00
#
_symmetry.space_group_name_H-M   'P 1'
#
loop_
_entity.id
_entity.type
_entity.pdbx_description
1 polymer ?
#
loop_
_entity_poly.entity_id
_entity_poly.type
_entity_poly.pdbx_seq_one_letter_code
_entity_poly.pdbx_strand_id
1 'polypeptide(L)'
;MGILEMTGHLGIQAAEEADWGRKYQSLTLNIKVVKDSQEAIDHIGTYAPGHTDTIVTRDYQLAMRFVREVDSSAVMVNASTRLHGGPQFGLGPDIGSNSTRMHGRGPLVLSKLTIEKYMVLGTGQLQQPHPVPQTYQDAMMLSAKF
;
A
#
# COMPACT_ATOMS: atom_id res chain seq x y z
N MET A 1 -14.27 -21.55 -24.11
CA MET A 1 -12.97 -22.12 -23.70
C MET A 1 -12.14 -22.27 -24.96
N GLY A 2 -11.44 -21.21 -25.37
CA GLY A 2 -10.66 -21.16 -26.61
C GLY A 2 -9.18 -21.18 -26.27
N ILE A 3 -8.57 -22.37 -26.32
CA ILE A 3 -7.11 -22.49 -26.39
C ILE A 3 -6.78 -22.16 -27.85
N LEU A 4 -6.23 -20.97 -28.11
CA LEU A 4 -5.60 -20.73 -29.41
C LEU A 4 -4.40 -21.67 -29.49
N GLU A 5 -4.41 -22.62 -30.42
CA GLU A 5 -3.21 -23.39 -30.75
C GLU A 5 -2.18 -22.44 -31.38
N MET A 6 -1.24 -21.98 -30.57
CA MET A 6 -0.18 -21.04 -30.97
C MET A 6 0.99 -21.80 -31.60
N THR A 7 0.75 -22.59 -32.64
CA THR A 7 1.80 -23.36 -33.31
C THR A 7 2.65 -22.46 -34.22
N GLY A 8 3.91 -22.21 -33.83
CA GLY A 8 4.93 -21.60 -34.69
C GLY A 8 5.73 -20.43 -34.12
N HIS A 9 5.35 -19.87 -32.97
CA HIS A 9 6.09 -18.76 -32.34
C HIS A 9 6.99 -19.27 -31.21
N LEU A 10 8.30 -19.39 -31.46
CA LEU A 10 9.30 -19.86 -30.49
C LEU A 10 9.39 -18.99 -29.21
N GLY A 11 8.86 -17.77 -29.24
CA GLY A 11 8.87 -16.84 -28.10
C GLY A 11 7.64 -16.94 -27.18
N ILE A 12 6.71 -17.87 -27.44
CA ILE A 12 5.44 -17.97 -26.72
C ILE A 12 5.39 -19.33 -26.05
N GLN A 13 5.37 -19.31 -24.72
CA GLN A 13 5.37 -20.50 -23.88
C GLN A 13 4.12 -20.47 -23.00
N ALA A 14 3.60 -21.65 -22.67
CA ALA A 14 2.51 -21.75 -21.71
C ALA A 14 3.00 -21.27 -20.35
N ALA A 15 2.27 -20.34 -19.74
CA ALA A 15 2.60 -19.85 -18.40
C ALA A 15 2.38 -20.95 -17.36
N GLU A 16 3.35 -21.12 -16.48
CA GLU A 16 3.25 -21.99 -15.32
C GLU A 16 2.73 -21.23 -14.10
N GLU A 17 2.35 -21.96 -13.06
CA GLU A 17 1.83 -21.36 -11.84
C GLU A 17 2.83 -20.37 -11.19
N ALA A 18 4.12 -20.68 -11.25
CA ALA A 18 5.18 -19.84 -10.70
C ALA A 18 5.38 -18.52 -11.49
N ASP A 19 4.90 -18.44 -12.72
CA ASP A 19 5.07 -17.26 -13.56
C ASP A 19 4.17 -16.10 -13.12
N TRP A 20 2.99 -16.38 -12.56
CA TRP A 20 2.01 -15.35 -12.20
C TRP A 20 2.52 -14.37 -11.14
N GLY A 21 3.35 -14.84 -10.19
CA GLY A 21 3.98 -14.00 -9.17
C GLY A 21 5.35 -13.43 -9.56
N ARG A 22 5.84 -13.73 -10.77
CA ARG A 22 7.23 -13.44 -11.17
C ARG A 22 7.39 -12.03 -11.73
N LYS A 23 8.44 -11.33 -11.29
CA LYS A 23 8.88 -10.05 -11.87
C LYS A 23 10.04 -10.27 -12.82
N TYR A 24 9.82 -10.07 -14.12
CA TYR A 24 10.84 -10.36 -15.13
C TYR A 24 11.86 -9.24 -15.35
N GLN A 25 11.47 -7.97 -15.18
CA GLN A 25 12.31 -6.80 -15.47
C GLN A 25 12.95 -6.84 -16.88
N SER A 26 12.25 -7.45 -17.84
CA SER A 26 12.64 -7.65 -19.23
C SER A 26 11.43 -7.43 -20.15
N LEU A 27 11.62 -7.62 -21.46
CA LEU A 27 10.53 -7.62 -22.44
C LEU A 27 9.76 -8.96 -22.44
N THR A 28 9.28 -9.37 -21.26
CA THR A 28 8.54 -10.61 -21.03
C THR A 28 7.23 -10.28 -20.32
N LEU A 29 6.12 -10.88 -20.77
CA LEU A 29 4.77 -10.63 -20.27
C LEU A 29 3.98 -11.93 -20.21
N ASN A 30 3.26 -12.14 -19.11
CA ASN A 30 2.28 -13.20 -18.98
C ASN A 30 0.89 -12.67 -19.33
N ILE A 31 0.11 -13.48 -20.05
CA ILE A 31 -1.26 -13.14 -20.44
C ILE A 31 -2.19 -14.23 -19.93
N LYS A 32 -3.12 -13.84 -19.05
CA LYS A 32 -4.20 -14.71 -18.57
C LYS A 32 -5.52 -14.20 -19.11
N VAL A 33 -6.30 -15.10 -19.73
CA VAL A 33 -7.70 -14.84 -20.04
C VAL A 33 -8.53 -15.22 -18.81
N VAL A 34 -9.37 -14.30 -18.36
CA VAL A 34 -10.26 -14.48 -17.20
C VAL A 34 -11.71 -14.40 -17.64
N LYS A 35 -12.61 -15.07 -16.90
CA LYS A 35 -14.04 -15.15 -17.23
C LYS A 35 -14.78 -13.83 -16.99
N ASP A 36 -14.39 -13.09 -15.95
CA ASP A 36 -15.04 -11.88 -15.48
C ASP A 36 -14.11 -11.02 -14.61
N SER A 37 -14.63 -9.90 -14.13
CA SER A 37 -13.89 -8.98 -13.27
C SER A 37 -13.56 -9.54 -11.88
N GLN A 38 -14.38 -10.46 -11.36
CA GLN A 38 -14.10 -11.07 -10.06
C GLN A 38 -12.85 -11.93 -10.17
N GLU A 39 -12.75 -12.77 -11.19
CA GLU A 39 -11.56 -13.60 -11.40
C GLU A 39 -10.31 -12.74 -11.64
N ALA A 40 -10.45 -11.59 -12.30
CA ALA A 40 -9.34 -10.64 -12.45
C ALA A 40 -8.85 -10.11 -11.09
N ILE A 41 -9.77 -9.67 -10.23
CA ILE A 41 -9.47 -9.14 -8.90
C ILE A 41 -8.86 -10.23 -8.01
N ASP A 42 -9.41 -11.45 -8.04
CA ASP A 42 -8.90 -12.59 -7.28
C ASP A 42 -7.49 -12.99 -7.72
N HIS A 43 -7.23 -12.95 -9.04
CA HIS A 43 -5.90 -13.20 -9.58
C HIS A 43 -4.89 -12.14 -9.11
N ILE A 44 -5.26 -10.86 -9.16
CA ILE A 44 -4.42 -9.78 -8.63
C ILE A 44 -4.18 -9.99 -7.13
N GLY A 45 -5.22 -10.27 -6.34
CA GLY A 45 -5.10 -10.49 -4.90
C GLY A 45 -4.22 -11.70 -4.52
N THR A 46 -4.12 -12.69 -5.40
CA THR A 46 -3.30 -13.90 -5.17
C THR A 46 -1.83 -13.69 -5.54
N TYR A 47 -1.54 -13.08 -6.69
CA TYR A 47 -0.16 -13.04 -7.23
C TYR A 47 0.48 -11.66 -7.26
N ALA A 48 -0.30 -10.57 -7.22
CA ALA A 48 0.27 -9.24 -7.33
C ALA A 48 1.01 -8.84 -6.04
N PRO A 49 2.17 -8.17 -6.13
CA PRO A 49 2.96 -7.75 -4.98
C PRO A 49 2.40 -6.51 -4.27
N GLY A 50 1.18 -6.07 -4.57
CA GLY A 50 0.55 -4.89 -4.00
C GLY A 50 1.18 -3.55 -4.44
N HIS A 51 1.82 -3.49 -5.61
CA HIS A 51 2.58 -2.31 -6.07
C HIS A 51 1.73 -1.38 -6.96
N THR A 52 1.33 -1.84 -8.14
CA THR A 52 0.52 -1.02 -9.06
C THR A 52 -0.31 -1.91 -9.95
N ASP A 53 -1.60 -1.63 -9.97
CA ASP A 53 -2.56 -2.36 -10.79
C ASP A 53 -3.50 -1.38 -11.47
N THR A 54 -3.89 -1.70 -12.71
CA THR A 54 -4.78 -0.85 -13.49
C THR A 54 -5.88 -1.67 -14.14
N ILE A 55 -7.05 -1.05 -14.25
CA ILE A 55 -8.15 -1.53 -15.09
C ILE A 55 -8.32 -0.61 -16.30
N VAL A 56 -8.64 -1.19 -17.45
CA VAL A 56 -9.09 -0.44 -18.63
C VAL A 56 -10.56 -0.79 -18.87
N THR A 57 -11.45 0.18 -18.67
CA THR A 57 -12.90 -0.03 -18.78
C THR A 57 -13.65 1.26 -19.07
N ARG A 58 -14.81 1.15 -19.72
CA ARG A 58 -15.80 2.25 -19.86
C ARG A 58 -16.92 2.16 -18.83
N ASP A 59 -17.02 1.03 -18.12
CA ASP A 59 -18.02 0.82 -17.07
C ASP A 59 -17.57 1.48 -15.77
N TYR A 60 -18.33 2.50 -15.35
CA TYR A 60 -18.07 3.25 -14.13
C TYR A 60 -18.18 2.39 -12.86
N GLN A 61 -19.19 1.53 -12.76
CA GLN A 61 -19.39 0.69 -11.58
C GLN A 61 -18.24 -0.30 -11.43
N LEU A 62 -17.82 -0.90 -12.55
CA LEU A 62 -16.66 -1.78 -12.58
C LEU A 62 -15.37 -1.05 -12.20
N ALA A 63 -15.15 0.17 -12.72
CA ALA A 63 -14.00 0.98 -12.36
C ALA A 63 -13.96 1.27 -10.85
N MET A 64 -15.08 1.72 -10.27
CA MET A 64 -15.14 2.03 -8.84
C MET A 64 -15.01 0.79 -7.96
N ARG A 65 -15.53 -0.35 -8.43
CA ARG A 65 -15.34 -1.64 -7.78
C ARG A 65 -13.87 -2.04 -7.73
N PHE A 66 -13.18 -1.99 -8.87
CA PHE A 66 -11.75 -2.29 -8.96
C PHE A 66 -10.90 -1.41 -8.03
N VAL A 67 -11.16 -0.10 -7.99
CA VAL A 67 -10.47 0.85 -7.10
C VAL A 67 -10.65 0.52 -5.62
N ARG A 68 -11.79 -0.05 -5.23
CA ARG A 68 -12.09 -0.41 -3.83
C ARG A 68 -11.54 -1.76 -3.42
N GLU A 69 -11.59 -2.74 -4.31
CA GLU A 69 -11.28 -4.14 -3.98
C GLU A 69 -9.80 -4.50 -4.18
N VAL A 70 -9.09 -3.83 -5.10
CA VAL A 70 -7.67 -4.11 -5.34
C VAL A 70 -6.80 -3.42 -4.29
N ASP A 71 -6.05 -4.19 -3.50
CA ASP A 71 -5.16 -3.68 -2.47
C ASP A 71 -3.71 -3.47 -2.96
N SER A 72 -3.52 -2.46 -3.80
CA SER A 72 -2.19 -2.03 -4.26
C SER A 72 -1.85 -0.62 -3.80
N SER A 73 -0.56 -0.29 -3.73
CA SER A 73 -0.13 1.05 -3.32
C SER A 73 -0.54 2.15 -4.31
N ALA A 74 -0.74 1.80 -5.58
CA ALA A 74 -1.47 2.62 -6.55
C ALA A 74 -2.46 1.78 -7.36
N VAL A 75 -3.71 2.21 -7.42
CA VAL A 75 -4.76 1.60 -8.25
C VAL A 75 -5.22 2.63 -9.28
N MET A 76 -5.23 2.24 -10.55
CA MET A 76 -5.46 3.16 -11.68
C MET A 76 -6.64 2.71 -12.55
N VAL A 77 -7.31 3.68 -13.17
CA VAL A 77 -8.39 3.45 -14.14
C VAL A 77 -8.03 4.16 -15.43
N ASN A 78 -7.95 3.41 -16.53
CA ASN A 78 -7.63 3.94 -17.86
C ASN A 78 -6.32 4.74 -17.93
N ALA A 79 -5.34 4.37 -17.09
CA ALA A 79 -4.04 5.03 -17.03
C ALA A 79 -2.91 4.00 -16.99
N SER A 80 -1.73 4.38 -17.50
CA SER A 80 -0.58 3.48 -17.51
C SER A 80 0.00 3.30 -16.11
N THR A 81 0.34 2.06 -15.75
CA THR A 81 1.04 1.73 -14.49
C THR A 81 2.40 2.43 -14.37
N ARG A 82 2.99 2.89 -15.48
CA ARG A 82 4.23 3.68 -15.51
C ARG A 82 4.11 5.05 -14.84
N LEU A 83 2.89 5.51 -14.58
CA LEU A 83 2.63 6.79 -13.91
C LEU A 83 2.71 6.70 -12.39
N HIS A 84 3.05 5.55 -11.81
CA HIS A 84 3.25 5.42 -10.38
C HIS A 84 4.64 5.96 -9.98
N GLY A 85 4.67 7.22 -9.57
CA GLY A 85 5.88 7.90 -9.10
C GLY A 85 5.56 9.24 -8.44
N GLY A 86 6.47 9.72 -7.58
CA GLY A 86 6.29 10.97 -6.84
C GLY A 86 6.06 12.17 -7.76
N PRO A 87 6.92 12.40 -8.79
CA PRO A 87 6.76 13.51 -9.73
C PRO A 87 5.44 13.45 -10.51
N GLN A 88 5.03 12.26 -10.94
CA GLN A 88 3.79 12.06 -11.71
C GLN A 88 2.55 12.35 -10.85
N PHE A 89 2.63 12.14 -9.54
CA PHE A 89 1.58 12.49 -8.58
C PHE A 89 1.67 13.92 -8.05
N GLY A 90 2.65 14.71 -8.48
CA GLY A 90 2.85 16.09 -7.99
C GLY A 90 3.41 16.16 -6.56
N LEU A 91 4.02 15.08 -6.06
CA LEU A 91 4.55 14.98 -4.70
C LEU A 91 6.04 15.37 -4.59
N GLY A 92 6.67 15.72 -5.71
CA GLY A 92 8.11 15.99 -5.81
C GLY A 92 8.94 14.72 -6.03
N PRO A 93 10.28 14.82 -5.94
CA PRO A 93 11.18 13.67 -6.08
C PRO A 93 10.92 12.61 -5.00
N ASP A 94 10.88 11.34 -5.42
CA ASP A 94 10.80 10.19 -4.54
C ASP A 94 12.13 9.40 -4.52
N ILE A 95 12.40 8.71 -3.41
CA ILE A 95 13.58 7.84 -3.26
C ILE A 95 13.30 6.38 -3.66
N GLY A 96 12.06 6.08 -4.02
CA GLY A 96 11.56 4.73 -4.26
C GLY A 96 10.11 4.58 -3.85
N SER A 97 9.63 3.35 -3.82
CA SER A 97 8.23 3.02 -3.56
C SER A 97 8.08 1.89 -2.55
N ASN A 98 7.06 1.98 -1.70
CA ASN A 98 6.74 0.94 -0.72
C ASN A 98 5.33 0.37 -0.96
N SER A 99 5.18 -0.95 -0.87
CA SER A 99 3.88 -1.63 -0.96
C SER A 99 3.29 -2.05 0.39
N THR A 100 4.03 -1.95 1.49
CA THR A 100 3.53 -2.35 2.81
C THR A 100 2.44 -1.41 3.31
N ARG A 101 1.58 -1.93 4.19
CA ARG A 101 0.45 -1.17 4.78
C ARG A 101 0.85 -0.33 5.99
N MET A 102 2.12 -0.37 6.42
CA MET A 102 2.61 0.39 7.56
C MET A 102 3.41 1.61 7.10
N HIS A 103 3.17 2.76 7.73
CA HIS A 103 3.84 4.04 7.46
C HIS A 103 3.56 4.63 6.06
N GLY A 104 4.58 4.77 5.21
CA GLY A 104 4.47 5.37 3.87
C GLY A 104 4.24 4.32 2.81
N ARG A 105 3.09 4.34 2.15
CA ARG A 105 2.71 3.43 1.04
C ARG A 105 2.63 4.21 -0.27
N GLY A 106 3.12 3.63 -1.36
CA GLY A 106 3.29 4.29 -2.65
C GLY A 106 4.66 4.97 -2.77
N PRO A 107 4.79 6.08 -3.51
CA PRO A 107 6.04 6.82 -3.64
C PRO A 107 6.50 7.39 -2.30
N LEU A 108 7.79 7.19 -1.98
CA LEU A 108 8.43 7.63 -0.74
C LEU A 108 9.05 9.02 -0.95
N VAL A 109 8.25 10.04 -0.68
CA VAL A 109 8.64 11.45 -0.72
C VAL A 109 9.01 11.97 0.68
N LEU A 110 9.52 13.21 0.77
CA LEU A 110 10.01 13.80 2.03
C LEU A 110 9.04 13.69 3.21
N SER A 111 7.74 13.94 3.00
CA SER A 111 6.71 13.84 4.04
C SER A 111 6.50 12.42 4.57
N LYS A 112 6.96 11.40 3.83
CA LYS A 112 6.95 9.99 4.23
C LYS A 112 8.28 9.56 4.86
N LEU A 113 9.24 10.46 5.10
CA LEU A 113 10.51 10.16 5.77
C LEU A 113 10.57 10.69 7.21
N THR A 114 9.43 11.15 7.72
CA THR A 114 9.30 11.68 9.08
C THR A 114 8.34 10.83 9.89
N ILE A 115 8.55 10.79 11.21
CA ILE A 115 7.64 10.17 12.17
C ILE A 115 7.16 11.21 13.18
N GLU A 116 6.06 10.92 13.84
CA GLU A 116 5.50 11.80 14.87
C GLU A 116 6.17 11.55 16.23
N LYS A 117 6.35 12.62 17.00
CA LYS A 117 6.72 12.55 18.42
C LYS A 117 5.80 13.45 19.23
N TYR A 118 5.50 13.03 20.45
CA TYR A 118 4.75 13.85 21.40
C TYR A 118 5.73 14.62 22.28
N MET A 119 5.50 15.92 22.42
CA MET A 119 6.25 16.78 23.32
C MET A 119 5.30 17.33 24.38
N VAL A 120 5.65 17.14 25.65
CA VAL A 120 4.89 17.67 26.79
C VAL A 120 5.81 18.58 27.60
N LEU A 121 5.44 19.85 27.72
CA LEU A 121 6.16 20.83 28.54
C LEU A 121 5.43 20.99 29.87
N GLY A 122 6.01 20.40 30.91
CA GLY A 122 5.41 20.33 32.23
C GLY A 122 5.92 21.39 33.21
N THR A 123 5.09 21.71 34.20
CA THR A 123 5.42 22.57 35.35
C THR A 123 4.89 21.98 36.67
N GLY A 124 4.52 20.70 36.70
CA GLY A 124 3.99 20.02 37.90
C GLY A 124 2.68 19.24 37.69
N GLN A 125 2.40 18.77 36.48
CA GLN A 125 1.17 18.06 36.14
C GLN A 125 1.10 16.71 36.86
N LEU A 126 -0.02 16.45 37.52
CA LEU A 126 -0.34 15.19 38.19
C LEU A 126 -1.30 14.38 37.31
N GLN A 127 -1.10 13.07 37.17
CA GLN A 127 -2.00 12.17 36.44
C GLN A 127 -2.94 11.44 37.42
N GLN A 128 -4.26 11.53 37.21
CA GLN A 128 -5.21 10.84 38.08
C GLN A 128 -5.30 9.31 37.83
N PRO A 129 -5.53 8.49 38.88
CA PRO A 129 -5.65 8.88 40.29
C PRO A 129 -4.26 9.11 40.91
N HIS A 130 -3.87 10.38 41.02
CA HIS A 130 -2.80 10.82 41.87
C HIS A 130 -3.47 10.92 43.24
N PRO A 131 -2.95 10.31 44.30
CA PRO A 131 -3.49 10.53 45.63
C PRO A 131 -3.44 12.04 45.86
N VAL A 132 -4.61 12.69 45.88
CA VAL A 132 -4.73 14.02 46.46
C VAL A 132 -4.58 13.75 47.95
N PRO A 133 -3.51 14.22 48.59
CA PRO A 133 -3.34 14.02 50.01
C PRO A 133 -4.54 14.66 50.72
N GLN A 134 -5.39 13.86 51.36
CA GLN A 134 -6.57 14.40 52.07
C GLN A 134 -6.16 15.09 53.37
N THR A 135 -4.95 14.82 53.86
CA THR A 135 -4.38 15.45 55.04
C THR A 135 -3.07 16.18 54.74
N TYR A 136 -2.74 17.17 55.58
CA TYR A 136 -1.48 17.92 55.50
C TYR A 136 -0.23 17.02 55.63
N GLN A 137 -0.33 15.93 56.40
CA GLN A 137 0.77 14.97 56.60
C GLN A 137 1.10 14.18 55.32
N ASP A 138 0.08 13.84 54.55
CA ASP A 138 0.23 13.12 53.27
C ASP A 138 0.91 13.99 52.20
N ALA A 139 0.71 15.32 52.24
CA ALA A 139 1.36 16.27 51.35
C ALA A 139 2.86 16.45 51.68
N MET A 140 3.22 16.39 52.96
CA MET A 140 4.63 16.46 53.40
C MET A 140 5.46 15.26 52.91
N MET A 141 4.84 14.08 52.81
CA MET A 141 5.51 12.85 52.33
C MET A 141 5.86 12.89 50.84
N LEU A 142 5.18 13.73 50.04
CA LEU A 142 5.51 13.96 48.62
C LEU A 142 6.60 15.03 48.42
N SER A 143 6.88 15.85 49.43
CA SER A 143 7.79 16.99 49.35
C SER A 143 9.27 16.67 49.60
N ALA A 144 9.64 15.41 49.84
CA ALA A 144 11.00 15.08 50.26
C ALA A 144 11.56 13.87 49.51
N LYS A 145 12.21 14.14 48.38
CA LYS A 145 13.46 13.49 47.90
C LYS A 145 13.89 14.10 46.56
N PHE A 146 14.54 15.27 46.66
CA PHE A 146 15.64 15.67 45.78
C PHE A 146 16.84 15.94 46.68
#